data_AF-A0A2S9YUU6-F1
#
_entry.id   AF-A0A2S9YUU6-F1
#
_cell.length_a   1.000
_cell.length_b   1.000
_cell.length_c   1.000
_cell.angle_alpha   90.00
_cell.angle_beta   90.00
_cell.angle_gamma   90.00
#
_symmetry.space_group_name_H-M   'P 1'
#
loop_
_entity.id
_entity.type
_entity.pdbx_description
1 polymer ?
#
loop_
_entity_poly.entity_id
_entity_poly.type
_entity_poly.pdbx_seq_one_letter_code
_entity_poly.pdbx_strand_id
1 'polypeptide(L)'
;MAISNAQKQASAARRAENRARGQARPHARVRARPIHPHSSYKVTKRCLERRLFLTPGHKPAELLNLIGYLLAHTANEHGIQIHSAVFMSNHYHIDVTDPRGELVAWKQLFNSTLARALNGEHGRSGAFWANGACDTLRPTDDATFMDLVYTIANPVTAGLVKWSRKWQGFTTADWRFGETRTFKRPEDFFDPKGDMPEKVSLTLVRPPIFLELDDDALYEKLAATVREKEREIQTEFRARNRKFMTPSKVARQKWYRQVVSFEKRFTVTPKVAASCKWRRLAQLQRDREWEREYAAARASWLAGDSAAVFPAGTYWLRRFAGVTVAPHPIC
;
A
#
# COMPACT_ATOMS: atom_id res chain seq x y z
N MET A 1 -0.64 -27.24 -22.00
CA MET A 1 -0.29 -28.33 -21.06
C MET A 1 -1.55 -28.80 -20.36
N ALA A 2 -1.87 -30.08 -20.43
CA ALA A 2 -3.01 -30.66 -19.70
C ALA A 2 -2.72 -30.63 -18.19
N ILE A 3 -3.71 -30.21 -17.38
CA ILE A 3 -3.60 -30.18 -15.91
C ILE A 3 -3.55 -31.62 -15.41
N SER A 4 -2.55 -31.96 -14.58
CA SER A 4 -2.38 -33.32 -14.07
C SER A 4 -3.51 -33.73 -13.10
N ASN A 5 -3.77 -35.02 -12.96
CA ASN A 5 -4.78 -35.52 -12.02
C ASN A 5 -4.51 -35.09 -10.57
N ALA A 6 -3.23 -35.04 -10.16
CA ALA A 6 -2.84 -34.53 -8.85
C ALA A 6 -3.20 -33.03 -8.67
N GLN A 7 -3.01 -32.20 -9.71
CA GLN A 7 -3.38 -30.79 -9.67
C GLN A 7 -4.91 -30.61 -9.59
N LYS A 8 -5.68 -31.47 -10.28
CA LYS A 8 -7.15 -31.48 -10.19
C LYS A 8 -7.63 -31.84 -8.80
N GLN A 9 -7.08 -32.90 -8.20
CA GLN A 9 -7.39 -33.33 -6.83
C GLN A 9 -7.04 -32.26 -5.80
N ALA A 10 -5.83 -31.67 -5.88
CA ALA A 10 -5.43 -30.59 -4.99
C ALA A 10 -6.35 -29.34 -5.13
N SER A 11 -6.83 -29.04 -6.33
CA SER A 11 -7.80 -27.96 -6.55
C SER A 11 -9.18 -28.29 -5.95
N ALA A 12 -9.65 -29.52 -6.11
CA ALA A 12 -10.91 -29.98 -5.51
C ALA A 12 -10.87 -29.92 -3.97
N ALA A 13 -9.78 -30.40 -3.35
CA ALA A 13 -9.56 -30.33 -1.91
C ALA A 13 -9.60 -28.88 -1.39
N ARG A 14 -8.89 -27.95 -2.06
CA ARG A 14 -8.93 -26.52 -1.71
C ARG A 14 -10.34 -25.93 -1.83
N ARG A 15 -11.12 -26.32 -2.85
CA ARG A 15 -12.51 -25.85 -3.01
C ARG A 15 -13.42 -26.40 -1.91
N ALA A 16 -13.26 -27.66 -1.51
CA ALA A 16 -13.99 -28.26 -0.41
C ALA A 16 -13.68 -27.56 0.92
N GLU A 17 -12.40 -27.35 1.23
CA GLU A 17 -11.97 -26.64 2.44
C GLU A 17 -12.50 -25.21 2.47
N ASN A 18 -12.41 -24.48 1.34
CA ASN A 18 -12.94 -23.12 1.25
C ASN A 18 -14.47 -23.06 1.41
N ARG A 19 -15.21 -24.07 0.90
CA ARG A 19 -16.66 -24.18 1.10
C ARG A 19 -17.01 -24.47 2.56
N ALA A 20 -16.34 -25.43 3.18
CA ALA A 20 -16.53 -25.75 4.59
C ALA A 20 -16.25 -24.52 5.49
N ARG A 21 -15.15 -23.79 5.23
CA ARG A 21 -14.85 -22.53 5.92
C ARG A 21 -15.90 -21.44 5.68
N GLY A 22 -16.55 -21.45 4.52
CA GLY A 22 -17.65 -20.53 4.20
C GLY A 22 -18.94 -20.89 4.95
N GLN A 23 -19.29 -22.17 4.97
CA GLN A 23 -20.47 -22.71 5.66
C GLN A 23 -20.37 -22.61 7.18
N ALA A 24 -19.16 -22.70 7.75
CA ALA A 24 -18.93 -22.56 9.18
C ALA A 24 -19.06 -21.11 9.70
N ARG A 25 -19.31 -20.11 8.85
CA ARG A 25 -19.50 -18.74 9.30
C ARG A 25 -20.90 -18.58 9.92
N PRO A 26 -21.02 -17.98 11.12
CA PRO A 26 -22.32 -17.76 11.74
C PRO A 26 -23.12 -16.61 11.09
N HIS A 27 -22.62 -16.03 9.99
CA HIS A 27 -23.21 -14.88 9.30
C HIS A 27 -22.94 -14.93 7.80
N ALA A 28 -23.75 -14.21 7.03
CA ALA A 28 -23.61 -14.09 5.58
C ALA A 28 -22.23 -13.52 5.20
N ARG A 29 -21.61 -14.08 4.16
CA ARG A 29 -20.28 -13.62 3.73
C ARG A 29 -20.35 -12.19 3.20
N VAL A 30 -19.57 -11.30 3.81
CA VAL A 30 -19.39 -9.91 3.37
C VAL A 30 -18.01 -9.69 2.77
N ARG A 31 -17.91 -8.75 1.82
CA ARG A 31 -16.62 -8.33 1.22
C ARG A 31 -16.12 -7.00 1.78
N ALA A 32 -16.98 -6.29 2.53
CA ALA A 32 -16.65 -5.02 3.14
C ALA A 32 -15.50 -5.19 4.14
N ARG A 33 -14.73 -4.12 4.32
CA ARG A 33 -13.67 -4.03 5.32
C ARG A 33 -13.91 -2.76 6.12
N PRO A 34 -13.70 -2.80 7.45
CA PRO A 34 -13.81 -1.59 8.25
C PRO A 34 -12.72 -0.60 7.87
N ILE A 35 -13.09 0.67 7.79
CA ILE A 35 -12.16 1.81 7.67
C ILE A 35 -12.34 2.67 8.90
N HIS A 36 -11.32 2.73 9.75
CA HIS A 36 -11.37 3.48 10.99
C HIS A 36 -10.43 4.70 10.91
N PRO A 37 -10.84 5.87 11.41
CA PRO A 37 -9.95 6.98 11.68
C PRO A 37 -8.74 6.57 12.53
N HIS A 38 -7.66 7.34 12.43
CA HIS A 38 -6.39 7.17 13.12
C HIS A 38 -5.70 5.81 12.90
N SER A 39 -6.12 5.06 11.89
CA SER A 39 -5.53 3.74 11.60
C SER A 39 -4.30 3.85 10.72
N SER A 40 -3.27 3.07 11.05
CA SER A 40 -2.03 2.98 10.27
C SER A 40 -2.06 1.80 9.30
N TYR A 41 -1.62 2.04 8.07
CA TYR A 41 -1.65 1.08 6.98
C TYR A 41 -0.33 1.06 6.23
N LYS A 42 0.00 -0.13 5.73
CA LYS A 42 0.92 -0.27 4.61
C LYS A 42 0.12 -0.44 3.33
N VAL A 43 0.40 0.40 2.34
CA VAL A 43 -0.21 0.36 1.02
C VAL A 43 0.82 -0.11 0.00
N THR A 44 0.53 -1.25 -0.63
CA THR A 44 1.34 -1.87 -1.67
C THR A 44 0.50 -2.08 -2.92
N LYS A 45 0.75 -1.32 -3.99
CA LYS A 45 0.06 -1.51 -5.26
C LYS A 45 1.04 -1.95 -6.33
N ARG A 46 0.69 -3.04 -7.03
CA ARG A 46 1.50 -3.62 -8.11
C ARG A 46 0.99 -3.20 -9.47
N CYS A 47 1.91 -2.98 -10.40
CA CYS A 47 1.59 -2.77 -11.80
C CYS A 47 1.00 -4.04 -12.42
N LEU A 48 0.15 -3.85 -13.42
CA LEU A 48 -0.44 -4.93 -14.21
C LEU A 48 0.67 -5.84 -14.72
N GLU A 49 0.46 -7.15 -14.59
CA GLU A 49 1.41 -8.18 -15.03
C GLU A 49 2.83 -8.01 -14.45
N ARG A 50 3.04 -7.26 -13.36
CA ARG A 50 4.38 -6.95 -12.83
C ARG A 50 5.27 -6.24 -13.88
N ARG A 51 4.65 -5.46 -14.77
CA ARG A 51 5.37 -4.63 -15.73
C ARG A 51 6.09 -3.48 -15.05
N LEU A 52 7.18 -3.02 -15.67
CA LEU A 52 8.07 -2.01 -15.11
C LEU A 52 7.57 -0.58 -15.32
N PHE A 53 6.26 -0.32 -15.20
CA PHE A 53 5.66 0.97 -15.54
C PHE A 53 6.12 2.16 -14.68
N LEU A 54 6.72 1.87 -13.52
CA LEU A 54 7.26 2.84 -12.58
C LEU A 54 8.80 2.88 -12.63
N THR A 55 9.40 2.37 -13.71
CA THR A 55 10.86 2.39 -13.83
C THR A 55 11.38 3.84 -13.90
N PRO A 56 12.47 4.17 -13.18
CA PRO A 56 13.04 5.53 -13.23
C PRO A 56 13.50 5.97 -14.62
N GLY A 57 13.82 5.01 -15.50
CA GLY A 57 14.21 5.28 -16.88
C GLY A 57 15.40 6.23 -17.00
N HIS A 58 15.45 6.96 -18.12
CA HIS A 58 16.51 7.94 -18.40
C HIS A 58 16.25 9.32 -17.81
N LYS A 59 15.00 9.61 -17.41
CA LYS A 59 14.56 10.89 -16.88
C LYS A 59 13.95 10.75 -15.47
N PRO A 60 14.72 10.29 -14.47
CA PRO A 60 14.18 10.03 -13.14
C PRO A 60 13.58 11.28 -12.49
N ALA A 61 14.12 12.47 -12.75
CA ALA A 61 13.62 13.72 -12.16
C ALA A 61 12.15 14.02 -12.51
N GLU A 62 11.73 13.77 -13.76
CA GLU A 62 10.35 13.98 -14.21
C GLU A 62 9.40 13.01 -13.48
N LEU A 63 9.78 11.72 -13.40
CA LEU A 63 9.01 10.70 -12.67
C LEU A 63 8.90 11.02 -11.17
N LEU A 64 10.02 11.41 -10.54
CA LEU A 64 10.07 11.78 -9.13
C LEU A 64 9.17 12.98 -8.85
N ASN A 65 9.22 14.00 -9.71
CA ASN A 65 8.37 15.17 -9.58
C ASN A 65 6.88 14.81 -9.75
N LEU A 66 6.52 14.02 -10.76
CA LEU A 66 5.13 13.57 -10.96
C LEU A 66 4.60 12.78 -9.75
N ILE A 67 5.35 11.78 -9.28
CA ILE A 67 4.95 10.97 -8.13
C ILE A 67 4.83 11.82 -6.87
N GLY A 68 5.84 12.66 -6.61
CA GLY A 68 5.86 13.54 -5.45
C GLY A 68 4.71 14.54 -5.46
N TYR A 69 4.46 15.19 -6.60
CA TYR A 69 3.35 16.12 -6.78
C TYR A 69 2.00 15.46 -6.53
N LEU A 70 1.75 14.30 -7.15
CA LEU A 70 0.50 13.57 -6.96
C LEU A 70 0.33 13.06 -5.53
N LEU A 71 1.40 12.52 -4.93
CA LEU A 71 1.36 12.03 -3.57
C LEU A 71 1.06 13.16 -2.59
N ALA A 72 1.72 14.32 -2.75
CA ALA A 72 1.51 15.52 -1.97
C ALA A 72 0.07 16.02 -2.09
N HIS A 73 -0.41 16.22 -3.32
CA HIS A 73 -1.73 16.75 -3.60
C HIS A 73 -2.84 15.90 -2.98
N THR A 74 -2.84 14.60 -3.29
CA THR A 74 -3.91 13.72 -2.81
C THR A 74 -3.80 13.47 -1.31
N ALA A 75 -2.59 13.41 -0.74
CA ALA A 75 -2.41 13.28 0.70
C ALA A 75 -2.97 14.49 1.44
N ASN A 76 -2.72 15.72 0.96
CA ASN A 76 -3.25 16.94 1.55
C ASN A 76 -4.78 17.00 1.43
N GLU A 77 -5.34 16.67 0.27
CA GLU A 77 -6.79 16.65 0.04
C GLU A 77 -7.52 15.71 0.99
N HIS A 78 -6.98 14.51 1.21
CA HIS A 78 -7.58 13.47 2.06
C HIS A 78 -7.01 13.42 3.49
N GLY A 79 -6.06 14.29 3.81
CA GLY A 79 -5.46 14.40 5.15
C GLY A 79 -4.68 13.14 5.55
N ILE A 80 -4.12 12.44 4.57
CA ILE A 80 -3.32 11.22 4.80
C ILE A 80 -1.91 11.63 5.22
N GLN A 81 -1.44 11.04 6.31
CA GLN A 81 -0.08 11.26 6.81
C GLN A 81 0.85 10.23 6.18
N ILE A 82 1.88 10.68 5.46
CA ILE A 82 2.87 9.80 4.82
C ILE A 82 4.08 9.65 5.73
N HIS A 83 4.45 8.40 6.08
CA HIS A 83 5.58 8.09 6.95
C HIS A 83 6.79 7.56 6.19
N SER A 84 6.54 6.81 5.12
CA SER A 84 7.57 6.42 4.18
C SER A 84 6.96 6.07 2.83
N ALA A 85 7.69 6.27 1.75
CA ALA A 85 7.27 5.86 0.41
C ALA A 85 8.47 5.40 -0.41
N VAL A 86 8.32 4.29 -1.12
CA VAL A 86 9.27 3.80 -2.13
C VAL A 86 8.51 3.29 -3.35
N PHE A 87 8.82 3.85 -4.51
CA PHE A 87 8.33 3.40 -5.81
C PHE A 87 9.41 2.55 -6.46
N MET A 88 9.13 1.25 -6.50
CA MET A 88 9.91 0.26 -7.24
C MET A 88 9.52 0.34 -8.72
N SER A 89 10.26 -0.34 -9.60
CA SER A 89 9.95 -0.31 -11.04
C SER A 89 8.57 -0.89 -11.39
N ASN A 90 8.02 -1.83 -10.61
CA ASN A 90 6.77 -2.55 -10.91
C ASN A 90 5.70 -2.51 -9.80
N HIS A 91 5.94 -1.76 -8.73
CA HIS A 91 5.01 -1.57 -7.63
C HIS A 91 5.49 -0.42 -6.74
N TYR A 92 4.68 -0.01 -5.78
CA TYR A 92 5.13 0.87 -4.72
C TYR A 92 4.81 0.30 -3.34
N HIS A 93 5.48 0.84 -2.33
CA HIS A 93 5.16 0.70 -0.92
C HIS A 93 5.02 2.10 -0.30
N ILE A 94 3.94 2.36 0.42
CA ILE A 94 3.72 3.60 1.17
C ILE A 94 3.18 3.22 2.55
N ASP A 95 3.83 3.70 3.59
CA ASP A 95 3.36 3.56 4.98
C ASP A 95 2.67 4.85 5.40
N VAL A 96 1.43 4.74 5.89
CA VAL A 96 0.55 5.89 6.15
C VAL A 96 -0.24 5.74 7.45
N THR A 97 -0.65 6.86 8.03
CA THR A 97 -1.77 6.96 8.96
C THR A 97 -2.91 7.70 8.27
N ASP A 98 -4.14 7.22 8.50
CA ASP A 98 -5.36 7.85 8.02
C ASP A 98 -6.15 8.43 9.21
N PRO A 99 -5.91 9.71 9.59
CA PRO A 99 -6.62 10.35 10.69
C PRO A 99 -8.13 10.49 10.47
N ARG A 100 -8.62 10.48 9.22
CA ARG A 100 -10.01 10.86 8.90
C ARG A 100 -10.89 9.69 8.44
N GLY A 101 -10.32 8.53 8.15
CA GLY A 101 -11.03 7.42 7.51
C GLY A 101 -11.21 7.62 6.00
N GLU A 102 -10.30 8.36 5.36
CA GLU A 102 -10.33 8.72 3.93
C GLU A 102 -9.37 7.87 3.05
N LEU A 103 -8.76 6.82 3.60
CA LEU A 103 -7.79 5.95 2.89
C LEU A 103 -8.33 5.44 1.56
N VAL A 104 -9.63 5.09 1.49
CA VAL A 104 -10.24 4.55 0.27
C VAL A 104 -10.29 5.61 -0.84
N ALA A 105 -10.75 6.82 -0.52
CA ALA A 105 -10.82 7.93 -1.48
C ALA A 105 -9.42 8.36 -1.93
N TRP A 106 -8.49 8.51 -0.98
CA TRP A 106 -7.09 8.80 -1.29
C TRP A 106 -6.47 7.77 -2.24
N LYS A 107 -6.60 6.47 -1.93
CA LYS A 107 -6.06 5.40 -2.80
C LYS A 107 -6.69 5.47 -4.18
N GLN A 108 -7.99 5.73 -4.30
CA GLN A 108 -8.67 5.84 -5.58
C GLN A 108 -8.09 7.00 -6.40
N LEU A 109 -8.08 8.21 -5.82
CA LEU A 109 -7.60 9.40 -6.50
C LEU A 109 -6.13 9.26 -6.90
N PHE A 110 -5.27 8.94 -5.94
CA PHE A 110 -3.83 8.76 -6.15
C PHE A 110 -3.53 7.74 -7.26
N ASN A 111 -4.06 6.52 -7.13
CA ASN A 111 -3.76 5.46 -8.10
C ASN A 111 -4.36 5.75 -9.47
N SER A 112 -5.56 6.33 -9.54
CA SER A 112 -6.22 6.59 -10.82
C SER A 112 -5.50 7.70 -11.58
N THR A 113 -5.09 8.78 -10.91
CA THR A 113 -4.40 9.91 -11.54
C THR A 113 -2.99 9.52 -11.96
N LEU A 114 -2.24 8.81 -11.10
CA LEU A 114 -0.91 8.31 -11.46
C LEU A 114 -0.96 7.30 -12.62
N ALA A 115 -1.97 6.42 -12.65
CA ALA A 115 -2.18 5.49 -13.75
C ALA A 115 -2.44 6.22 -15.07
N ARG A 116 -3.30 7.25 -15.07
CA ARG A 116 -3.61 8.03 -16.27
C ARG A 116 -2.37 8.79 -16.77
N ALA A 117 -1.64 9.45 -15.87
CA ALA A 117 -0.43 10.19 -16.21
C ALA A 117 0.61 9.30 -16.88
N LEU A 118 0.98 8.20 -16.22
CA LEU A 118 2.00 7.30 -16.74
C LEU A 118 1.53 6.49 -17.94
N ASN A 119 0.23 6.20 -18.07
CA ASN A 119 -0.31 5.63 -19.31
C ASN A 119 -0.10 6.59 -20.48
N GLY A 120 -0.42 7.88 -20.29
CA GLY A 120 -0.19 8.92 -21.30
C GLY A 120 1.29 9.03 -21.67
N GLU A 121 2.18 9.13 -20.68
CA GLU A 121 3.63 9.18 -20.88
C GLU A 121 4.17 7.96 -21.64
N HIS A 122 3.65 6.77 -21.33
CA HIS A 122 4.06 5.53 -22.01
C HIS A 122 3.37 5.31 -23.36
N GLY A 123 2.49 6.21 -23.81
CA GLY A 123 1.70 6.06 -25.04
C GLY A 123 0.78 4.83 -25.02
N ARG A 124 0.26 4.46 -23.84
CA ARG A 124 -0.52 3.25 -23.61
C ARG A 124 -1.89 3.57 -23.03
N SER A 125 -2.88 2.72 -23.31
CA SER A 125 -4.19 2.73 -22.67
C SER A 125 -4.46 1.45 -21.86
N GLY A 126 -5.56 1.45 -21.09
CA GLY A 126 -6.00 0.30 -20.30
C GLY A 126 -5.45 0.24 -18.88
N ALA A 127 -5.59 -0.93 -18.24
CA ALA A 127 -5.26 -1.09 -16.83
C ALA A 127 -3.76 -0.86 -16.56
N PHE A 128 -3.46 0.00 -15.60
CA PHE A 128 -2.10 0.23 -15.12
C PHE A 128 -1.76 -0.67 -13.93
N TRP A 129 -2.72 -0.82 -13.01
CA TRP A 129 -2.54 -1.56 -11.77
C TRP A 129 -3.16 -2.96 -11.83
N ALA A 130 -2.57 -3.89 -11.10
CA ALA A 130 -3.18 -5.19 -10.83
C ALA A 130 -4.39 -5.05 -9.90
N ASN A 131 -5.37 -5.94 -10.09
CA ASN A 131 -6.54 -6.04 -9.23
C ASN A 131 -6.20 -6.64 -7.86
N GLY A 132 -7.06 -6.37 -6.88
CA GLY A 132 -6.92 -6.86 -5.50
C GLY A 132 -6.65 -5.74 -4.51
N ALA A 133 -6.86 -6.07 -3.23
CA ALA A 133 -6.60 -5.15 -2.14
C ALA A 133 -5.11 -4.88 -2.00
N CYS A 134 -4.79 -3.63 -1.69
CA CYS A 134 -3.43 -3.13 -1.59
C CYS A 134 -3.07 -2.62 -0.20
N ASP A 135 -4.02 -2.61 0.74
CA ASP A 135 -3.82 -2.14 2.11
C ASP A 135 -3.81 -3.29 3.12
N THR A 136 -2.95 -3.15 4.12
CA THR A 136 -2.87 -4.04 5.27
C THR A 136 -2.79 -3.17 6.53
N LEU A 137 -3.64 -3.42 7.53
CA LEU A 137 -3.68 -2.69 8.81
C LEU A 137 -2.48 -3.01 9.71
N ARG A 138 -1.98 -2.02 10.45
CA ARG A 138 -0.91 -2.14 11.45
C ARG A 138 -1.38 -1.70 12.84
N PRO A 139 -1.65 -2.66 13.74
CA PRO A 139 -2.14 -2.35 15.07
C PRO A 139 -1.01 -2.22 16.12
N THR A 140 0.27 -2.19 15.72
CA THR A 140 1.40 -2.23 16.68
C THR A 140 2.60 -1.46 16.19
N ASP A 141 3.24 -0.73 17.10
CA ASP A 141 4.45 0.07 16.90
C ASP A 141 5.57 -0.69 16.19
N ASP A 142 6.01 -1.84 16.72
CA ASP A 142 7.11 -2.61 16.13
C ASP A 142 6.82 -3.04 14.69
N ALA A 143 5.58 -3.44 14.40
CA ALA A 143 5.21 -3.86 13.05
C ALA A 143 5.18 -2.68 12.08
N THR A 144 4.73 -1.51 12.53
CA THR A 144 4.81 -0.27 11.77
C THR A 144 6.27 0.10 11.51
N PHE A 145 7.11 0.12 12.55
CA PHE A 145 8.54 0.45 12.44
C PHE A 145 9.27 -0.49 11.47
N MET A 146 9.10 -1.81 11.62
CA MET A 146 9.73 -2.78 10.71
C MET A 146 9.22 -2.69 9.28
N ASP A 147 8.01 -2.16 9.08
CA ASP A 147 7.50 -1.88 7.75
C ASP A 147 8.13 -0.68 7.09
N LEU A 148 8.41 0.40 7.84
CA LEU A 148 9.21 1.52 7.34
C LEU A 148 10.61 1.03 6.90
N VAL A 149 11.25 0.21 7.75
CA VAL A 149 12.54 -0.42 7.42
C VAL A 149 12.43 -1.23 6.12
N TYR A 150 11.41 -2.09 6.02
CA TYR A 150 11.17 -2.88 4.82
C TYR A 150 10.95 -2.01 3.58
N THR A 151 10.14 -0.96 3.70
CA THR A 151 9.76 -0.07 2.60
C THR A 151 11.03 0.60 2.06
N ILE A 152 11.83 1.20 2.93
CA ILE A 152 13.08 1.88 2.57
C ILE A 152 14.10 0.90 1.99
N ALA A 153 14.27 -0.27 2.59
CA ALA A 153 15.27 -1.28 2.15
C ALA A 153 14.84 -2.09 0.92
N ASN A 154 13.63 -1.88 0.38
CA ASN A 154 13.08 -2.68 -0.71
C ASN A 154 13.94 -2.68 -1.99
N PRO A 155 14.49 -1.53 -2.46
CA PRO A 155 15.36 -1.50 -3.63
C PRO A 155 16.62 -2.36 -3.47
N VAL A 156 17.14 -2.46 -2.24
CA VAL A 156 18.30 -3.29 -1.90
C VAL A 156 17.91 -4.76 -1.87
N THR A 157 16.77 -5.09 -1.25
CA THR A 157 16.22 -6.45 -1.21
C THR A 157 15.99 -7.01 -2.62
N ALA A 158 15.50 -6.16 -3.53
CA ALA A 158 15.28 -6.51 -4.92
C ALA A 158 16.58 -6.63 -5.75
N GLY A 159 17.74 -6.27 -5.18
CA GLY A 159 19.02 -6.27 -5.87
C GLY A 159 19.17 -5.16 -6.90
N LEU A 160 18.33 -4.11 -6.85
CA LEU A 160 18.38 -3.00 -7.80
C LEU A 160 19.50 -2.01 -7.47
N VAL A 161 19.83 -1.85 -6.20
CA VAL A 161 20.93 -1.00 -5.72
C VAL A 161 21.56 -1.61 -4.49
N LYS A 162 22.84 -1.29 -4.22
CA LYS A 162 23.53 -1.75 -3.01
C LYS A 162 23.08 -1.03 -1.74
N TRP A 163 22.64 0.22 -1.87
CA TRP A 163 22.23 1.10 -0.78
C TRP A 163 20.93 1.81 -1.18
N SER A 164 19.97 1.92 -0.27
CA SER A 164 18.63 2.46 -0.52
C SER A 164 18.70 3.92 -0.99
N ARG A 165 19.58 4.72 -0.38
CA ARG A 165 19.90 6.10 -0.80
C ARG A 165 20.46 6.25 -2.22
N LYS A 166 20.79 5.15 -2.91
CA LYS A 166 21.24 5.15 -4.31
C LYS A 166 20.13 4.76 -5.28
N TRP A 167 18.92 4.48 -4.78
CA TRP A 167 17.76 4.25 -5.60
C TRP A 167 17.42 5.52 -6.39
N GLN A 168 17.13 5.36 -7.69
CA GLN A 168 16.84 6.48 -8.60
C GLN A 168 15.34 6.71 -8.79
N GLY A 169 14.49 5.81 -8.30
CA GLY A 169 13.04 6.01 -8.27
C GLY A 169 12.63 6.81 -7.03
N PHE A 170 11.36 7.22 -6.99
CA PHE A 170 10.85 7.99 -5.87
C PHE A 170 11.02 7.23 -4.56
N THR A 171 11.64 7.86 -3.57
CA THR A 171 11.90 7.31 -2.24
C THR A 171 11.98 8.41 -1.21
N THR A 172 11.56 8.13 0.01
CA THR A 172 11.74 9.00 1.18
C THR A 172 12.92 8.53 2.06
N ALA A 173 13.81 7.70 1.52
CA ALA A 173 14.94 7.11 2.27
C ALA A 173 15.92 8.14 2.86
N ASP A 174 15.95 9.35 2.31
CA ASP A 174 16.80 10.48 2.72
C ASP A 174 15.99 11.64 3.33
N TRP A 175 14.72 11.44 3.65
CA TRP A 175 13.85 12.46 4.24
C TRP A 175 13.81 12.28 5.75
N ARG A 176 14.08 13.35 6.51
CA ARG A 176 13.82 13.37 7.95
C ARG A 176 12.32 13.51 8.24
N PHE A 177 11.88 13.04 9.41
CA PHE A 177 10.52 13.36 9.88
C PHE A 177 10.41 14.89 10.10
N GLY A 178 9.28 15.46 9.71
CA GLY A 178 9.04 16.91 9.67
C GLY A 178 9.62 17.62 8.44
N GLU A 179 10.51 16.97 7.66
CA GLU A 179 11.05 17.57 6.44
C GLU A 179 9.94 17.75 5.39
N THR A 180 9.93 18.91 4.74
CA THR A 180 8.96 19.27 3.70
C THR A 180 9.67 19.48 2.37
N ARG A 181 9.23 18.77 1.32
CA ARG A 181 9.70 19.00 -0.06
C ARG A 181 8.56 19.45 -0.96
N THR A 182 8.87 20.36 -1.89
CA THR A 182 7.89 20.95 -2.82
C THR A 182 8.08 20.37 -4.22
N PHE A 183 6.97 20.05 -4.88
CA PHE A 183 6.92 19.53 -6.24
C PHE A 183 6.12 20.46 -7.15
N LYS A 184 6.45 20.50 -8.43
CA LYS A 184 5.78 21.33 -9.43
C LYS A 184 4.76 20.51 -10.21
N ARG A 185 3.67 21.15 -10.64
CA ARG A 185 2.71 20.55 -11.55
C ARG A 185 3.42 20.14 -12.86
N PRO A 186 3.39 18.86 -13.25
CA PRO A 186 3.85 18.41 -14.56
C PRO A 186 3.15 19.18 -15.69
N GLU A 187 3.92 19.63 -16.68
CA GLU A 187 3.44 20.51 -17.75
C GLU A 187 2.50 19.79 -18.74
N ASP A 188 2.81 18.54 -19.11
CA ASP A 188 2.15 17.86 -20.24
C ASP A 188 0.88 17.06 -19.88
N PHE A 189 0.64 16.78 -18.59
CA PHE A 189 -0.46 15.89 -18.18
C PHE A 189 -1.71 16.65 -17.73
N PHE A 190 -1.53 17.79 -17.07
CA PHE A 190 -2.64 18.54 -16.49
C PHE A 190 -3.11 19.64 -17.42
N ASP A 191 -4.41 19.88 -17.45
CA ASP A 191 -4.96 21.05 -18.16
C ASP A 191 -4.37 22.34 -17.56
N PRO A 192 -3.69 23.19 -18.35
CA PRO A 192 -3.16 24.46 -17.88
C PRO A 192 -4.21 25.36 -17.24
N LYS A 193 -5.47 25.25 -17.69
CA LYS A 193 -6.64 25.98 -17.17
C LYS A 193 -7.38 25.25 -16.05
N GLY A 194 -6.92 24.06 -15.66
CA GLY A 194 -7.51 23.27 -14.58
C GLY A 194 -7.08 23.73 -13.18
N ASP A 195 -7.79 23.22 -12.17
CA ASP A 195 -7.66 23.65 -10.77
C ASP A 195 -6.46 23.05 -10.03
N MET A 196 -5.63 22.28 -10.72
CA MET A 196 -4.47 21.63 -10.12
C MET A 196 -3.42 22.68 -9.73
N PRO A 197 -2.97 22.75 -8.45
CA PRO A 197 -2.06 23.80 -7.99
C PRO A 197 -0.72 23.79 -8.74
N GLU A 198 -0.11 24.95 -9.01
CA GLU A 198 1.21 25.00 -9.68
C GLU A 198 2.30 24.28 -8.88
N LYS A 199 2.24 24.36 -7.55
CA LYS A 199 3.16 23.69 -6.63
C LYS A 199 2.40 23.07 -5.48
N VAL A 200 2.88 21.93 -5.00
CA VAL A 200 2.34 21.27 -3.82
C VAL A 200 3.50 20.73 -2.97
N SER A 201 3.37 20.87 -1.65
CA SER A 201 4.36 20.40 -0.68
C SER A 201 3.89 19.15 0.03
N LEU A 202 4.84 18.24 0.27
CA LEU A 202 4.65 17.04 1.10
C LEU A 202 5.61 17.12 2.28
N THR A 203 5.05 16.99 3.48
CA THR A 203 5.80 16.82 4.73
C THR A 203 5.86 15.34 5.09
N LEU A 204 7.05 14.82 5.41
CA LEU A 204 7.13 13.46 5.98
C LEU A 204 6.65 13.52 7.42
N VAL A 205 5.52 12.89 7.69
CA VAL A 205 4.96 12.88 9.05
C VAL A 205 5.56 11.71 9.80
N ARG A 206 5.94 11.93 11.05
CA ARG A 206 6.33 10.85 11.95
C ARG A 206 5.17 9.86 12.17
N PRO A 207 5.40 8.53 12.11
CA PRO A 207 4.39 7.56 12.52
C PRO A 207 4.08 7.66 14.02
N PRO A 208 2.82 7.45 14.46
CA PRO A 208 2.41 7.54 15.87
C PRO A 208 2.86 6.30 16.66
N ILE A 209 4.18 6.11 16.78
CA ILE A 209 4.83 4.97 17.42
C ILE A 209 6.03 5.45 18.23
N PHE A 210 6.40 4.69 19.26
CA PHE A 210 7.54 4.99 20.13
C PHE A 210 7.53 6.45 20.59
N LEU A 211 6.43 6.86 21.24
CA LEU A 211 6.18 8.24 21.67
C LEU A 211 7.21 8.76 22.68
N GLU A 212 7.97 7.86 23.30
CA GLU A 212 9.09 8.16 24.18
C GLU A 212 10.33 8.73 23.46
N LEU A 213 10.41 8.58 22.13
CA LEU A 213 11.48 9.16 21.32
C LEU A 213 11.04 10.51 20.74
N ASP A 214 11.97 11.44 20.48
CA ASP A 214 11.70 12.58 19.59
C ASP A 214 11.88 12.19 18.11
N ASP A 215 11.59 13.13 17.21
CA ASP A 215 11.56 12.87 15.77
C ASP A 215 12.93 12.48 15.23
N ASP A 216 13.99 13.14 15.72
CA ASP A 216 15.36 12.86 15.34
C ASP A 216 15.82 11.51 15.88
N ALA A 217 15.55 11.19 17.15
CA ALA A 217 15.89 9.90 17.75
C ALA A 217 15.19 8.74 17.03
N LEU A 218 13.91 8.90 16.67
CA LEU A 218 13.20 7.90 15.89
C LEU A 218 13.78 7.75 14.47
N TYR A 219 14.13 8.87 13.82
CA TYR A 219 14.77 8.85 12.51
C TYR A 219 16.14 8.15 12.55
N GLU A 220 17.00 8.46 13.53
CA GLU A 220 18.31 7.84 13.68
C GLU A 220 18.17 6.34 13.98
N LYS A 221 17.20 5.95 14.80
CA LYS A 221 16.85 4.53 15.02
C LYS A 221 16.46 3.85 13.70
N LEU A 222 15.58 4.48 12.90
CA LEU A 222 15.16 3.96 11.60
C LEU A 222 16.34 3.82 10.63
N ALA A 223 17.17 4.86 10.52
CA ALA A 223 18.34 4.88 9.64
C ALA A 223 19.35 3.79 10.02
N ALA A 224 19.60 3.60 11.32
CA ALA A 224 20.47 2.53 11.84
C ALA A 224 19.92 1.14 11.50
N THR A 225 18.63 0.88 11.74
CA THR A 225 18.01 -0.42 11.43
C THR A 225 17.94 -0.70 9.92
N VAL A 226 17.65 0.32 9.10
CA VAL A 226 17.76 0.21 7.63
C VAL A 226 19.19 -0.17 7.24
N ARG A 227 20.18 0.48 7.82
CA ARG A 227 21.59 0.23 7.50
C ARG A 227 22.03 -1.18 7.86
N GLU A 228 21.60 -1.70 9.00
CA GLU A 228 21.81 -3.09 9.40
C GLU A 228 21.14 -4.03 8.38
N LYS A 229 19.87 -3.77 8.04
CA LYS A 229 19.13 -4.59 7.09
C LYS A 229 19.80 -4.64 5.71
N GLU A 230 20.30 -3.51 5.22
CA GLU A 230 21.06 -3.44 3.97
C GLU A 230 22.33 -4.30 4.01
N ARG A 231 23.05 -4.30 5.14
CA ARG A 231 24.26 -5.12 5.32
C ARG A 231 23.93 -6.61 5.34
N GLU A 232 22.86 -7.03 6.02
CA GLU A 232 22.37 -8.41 5.97
C GLU A 232 22.10 -8.86 4.53
N ILE A 233 21.35 -8.05 3.77
CA ILE A 233 21.01 -8.36 2.37
C ILE A 233 22.27 -8.44 1.52
N GLN A 234 23.25 -7.56 1.73
CA GLN A 234 24.53 -7.63 1.03
C GLN A 234 25.31 -8.89 1.34
N THR A 235 25.32 -9.34 2.59
CA THR A 235 25.94 -10.61 2.98
C THR A 235 25.24 -11.78 2.32
N GLU A 236 23.89 -11.80 2.31
CA GLU A 236 23.11 -12.82 1.59
C GLU A 236 23.40 -12.84 0.09
N PHE A 237 23.50 -11.67 -0.55
CA PHE A 237 23.84 -11.56 -1.96
C PHE A 237 25.24 -12.11 -2.26
N ARG A 238 26.23 -11.79 -1.41
CA ARG A 238 27.60 -12.34 -1.54
C ARG A 238 27.61 -13.85 -1.37
N ALA A 239 26.95 -14.37 -0.34
CA ALA A 239 26.85 -15.80 -0.07
C ALA A 239 26.20 -16.57 -1.23
N ARG A 240 25.26 -15.93 -1.96
CA ARG A 240 24.60 -16.52 -3.13
C ARG A 240 25.24 -16.15 -4.48
N ASN A 241 26.43 -15.52 -4.47
CA ASN A 241 27.11 -15.02 -5.68
C ASN A 241 26.23 -14.13 -6.58
N ARG A 242 25.29 -13.38 -5.99
CA ARG A 242 24.40 -12.45 -6.68
C ARG A 242 25.02 -11.05 -6.70
N LYS A 243 24.84 -10.34 -7.81
CA LYS A 243 25.27 -8.95 -7.98
C LYS A 243 24.08 -8.00 -7.92
N PHE A 244 24.31 -6.81 -7.39
CA PHE A 244 23.37 -5.69 -7.48
C PHE A 244 23.41 -5.06 -8.87
N MET A 245 22.30 -4.47 -9.32
CA MET A 245 22.30 -3.62 -10.51
C MET A 245 23.08 -2.32 -10.24
N THR A 246 23.58 -1.72 -11.32
CA THR A 246 24.14 -0.37 -11.29
C THR A 246 23.05 0.64 -11.63
N PRO A 247 23.17 1.92 -11.22
CA PRO A 247 22.24 2.98 -11.63
C PRO A 247 22.03 3.01 -13.15
N SER A 248 23.10 2.86 -13.93
CA SER A 248 23.03 2.76 -15.40
C SER A 248 22.15 1.59 -15.88
N LYS A 249 22.20 0.42 -15.21
CA LYS A 249 21.33 -0.72 -15.54
C LYS A 249 19.87 -0.47 -15.17
N VAL A 250 19.62 0.21 -14.05
CA VAL A 250 18.25 0.61 -13.65
C VAL A 250 17.68 1.58 -14.68
N ALA A 251 18.42 2.60 -15.08
CA ALA A 251 17.98 3.58 -16.08
C ALA A 251 17.66 2.99 -17.46
N ARG A 252 18.33 1.89 -17.83
CA ARG A 252 18.10 1.17 -19.10
C ARG A 252 16.90 0.21 -19.06
N GLN A 253 16.26 0.02 -17.90
CA GLN A 253 15.05 -0.78 -17.82
C GLN A 253 13.98 -0.18 -18.72
N LYS A 254 13.29 -1.05 -19.46
CA LYS A 254 12.21 -0.64 -20.36
C LYS A 254 10.88 -0.85 -19.68
N TRP A 255 10.02 0.16 -19.67
CA TRP A 255 8.74 0.16 -18.94
C TRP A 255 7.83 -1.01 -19.35
N TYR A 256 7.88 -1.42 -20.62
CA TYR A 256 7.04 -2.48 -21.17
C TYR A 256 7.52 -3.89 -20.80
N ARG A 257 8.72 -4.03 -20.22
CA ARG A 257 9.23 -5.32 -19.75
C ARG A 257 8.49 -5.76 -18.50
N GLN A 258 8.49 -7.07 -18.28
CA GLN A 258 7.87 -7.75 -17.16
C GLN A 258 8.94 -8.39 -16.27
N VAL A 259 8.71 -8.40 -14.95
CA VAL A 259 9.53 -9.20 -14.04
C VAL A 259 9.29 -10.69 -14.26
N VAL A 260 10.34 -11.42 -14.65
CA VAL A 260 10.28 -12.86 -15.00
C VAL A 260 10.46 -13.82 -13.82
N SER A 261 10.79 -13.31 -12.63
CA SER A 261 10.97 -14.17 -11.46
C SER A 261 9.66 -14.88 -11.07
N PHE A 262 9.79 -16.12 -10.61
CA PHE A 262 8.66 -16.93 -10.17
C PHE A 262 7.85 -16.22 -9.08
N GLU A 263 6.53 -16.28 -9.21
CA GLU A 263 5.59 -15.79 -8.22
C GLU A 263 4.61 -16.88 -7.83
N LYS A 264 4.55 -17.20 -6.53
CA LYS A 264 3.50 -18.05 -6.00
C LYS A 264 2.16 -17.31 -6.08
N ARG A 265 1.27 -17.76 -6.95
CA ARG A 265 -0.07 -17.19 -7.13
C ARG A 265 -1.08 -17.78 -6.15
N PHE A 266 -2.22 -17.09 -6.00
CA PHE A 266 -3.38 -17.52 -5.20
C PHE A 266 -3.06 -17.78 -3.71
N THR A 267 -2.14 -16.99 -3.16
CA THR A 267 -1.83 -16.98 -1.72
C THR A 267 -2.82 -16.13 -0.94
N VAL A 268 -2.84 -16.31 0.38
CA VAL A 268 -3.66 -15.48 1.28
C VAL A 268 -3.07 -14.07 1.30
N THR A 269 -3.86 -13.08 0.88
CA THR A 269 -3.52 -11.66 1.10
C THR A 269 -3.81 -11.31 2.56
N PRO A 270 -2.80 -10.95 3.37
CA PRO A 270 -3.03 -10.56 4.76
C PRO A 270 -3.85 -9.27 4.81
N LYS A 271 -4.85 -9.21 5.72
CA LYS A 271 -5.58 -7.97 6.05
C LYS A 271 -4.91 -7.20 7.19
N VAL A 272 -4.26 -7.93 8.09
CA VAL A 272 -3.61 -7.42 9.31
C VAL A 272 -2.23 -8.05 9.42
N ALA A 273 -1.24 -7.22 9.74
CA ALA A 273 0.09 -7.68 10.13
C ALA A 273 0.48 -7.05 11.48
N ALA A 274 1.01 -7.87 12.37
CA ALA A 274 1.51 -7.46 13.68
C ALA A 274 2.72 -8.34 14.03
N SER A 275 3.66 -7.80 14.80
CA SER A 275 4.84 -8.53 15.30
C SER A 275 4.44 -9.66 16.23
N CYS A 276 3.40 -9.43 17.05
CA CYS A 276 2.86 -10.40 17.99
C CYS A 276 1.66 -11.19 17.42
N LYS A 277 1.75 -12.52 17.48
CA LYS A 277 0.68 -13.45 17.06
C LYS A 277 -0.65 -13.14 17.77
N TRP A 278 -0.62 -12.88 19.07
CA TRP A 278 -1.82 -12.59 19.86
C TRP A 278 -2.50 -11.30 19.43
N ARG A 279 -1.72 -10.22 19.23
CA ARG A 279 -2.26 -8.95 18.72
C ARG A 279 -2.87 -9.08 17.33
N ARG A 280 -2.23 -9.87 16.44
CA ARG A 280 -2.81 -10.20 15.13
C ARG A 280 -4.13 -10.97 15.26
N LEU A 281 -4.19 -11.99 16.11
CA LEU A 281 -5.40 -12.78 16.33
C LEU A 281 -6.54 -11.95 16.93
N ALA A 282 -6.24 -11.09 17.90
CA ALA A 282 -7.20 -10.17 18.50
C ALA A 282 -7.81 -9.23 17.46
N GLN A 283 -7.01 -8.65 16.58
CA GLN A 283 -7.54 -7.83 15.49
C GLN A 283 -8.39 -8.64 14.50
N LEU A 284 -7.96 -9.86 14.13
CA LEU A 284 -8.76 -10.72 13.25
C LEU A 284 -10.10 -11.13 13.89
N GLN A 285 -10.17 -11.22 15.22
CA GLN A 285 -11.42 -11.46 15.94
C GLN A 285 -12.33 -10.24 15.89
N ARG A 286 -11.78 -9.02 16.11
CA ARG A 286 -12.52 -7.76 15.91
C ARG A 286 -13.06 -7.62 14.49
N ASP A 287 -12.26 -7.94 13.47
CA ASP A 287 -12.70 -7.90 12.07
C ASP A 287 -13.87 -8.87 11.82
N ARG A 288 -13.86 -10.06 12.44
CA ARG A 288 -14.95 -11.05 12.30
C ARG A 288 -16.23 -10.63 13.01
N GLU A 289 -16.08 -9.99 14.16
CA GLU A 289 -17.20 -9.39 14.90
C GLU A 289 -17.87 -8.31 14.05
N TRP A 290 -17.06 -7.39 13.52
CA TRP A 290 -17.53 -6.36 12.59
C TRP A 290 -18.19 -6.96 11.33
N GLU A 291 -17.62 -8.02 10.74
CA GLU A 291 -18.21 -8.71 9.58
C GLU A 291 -19.62 -9.28 9.92
N ARG A 292 -19.82 -9.76 11.17
CA ARG A 292 -21.11 -10.27 11.65
C ARG A 292 -22.14 -9.14 11.80
N GLU A 293 -21.79 -8.08 12.53
CA GLU A 293 -22.66 -6.92 12.74
C GLU A 293 -23.05 -6.27 11.42
N TYR A 294 -22.08 -6.11 10.50
CA TYR A 294 -22.32 -5.57 9.17
C TYR A 294 -23.27 -6.45 8.36
N ALA A 295 -23.11 -7.77 8.42
CA ALA A 295 -23.98 -8.70 7.71
C ALA A 295 -25.42 -8.63 8.22
N ALA A 296 -25.61 -8.55 9.54
CA ALA A 296 -26.93 -8.41 10.17
C ALA A 296 -27.60 -7.08 9.79
N ALA A 297 -26.89 -5.96 9.94
CA ALA A 297 -27.39 -4.63 9.56
C ALA A 297 -27.76 -4.58 8.07
N ARG A 298 -26.93 -5.16 7.20
CA ARG A 298 -27.21 -5.24 5.76
C ARG A 298 -28.43 -6.08 5.44
N ALA A 299 -28.65 -7.18 6.17
CA ALA A 299 -29.84 -8.01 5.98
C ALA A 299 -31.11 -7.25 6.38
N SER A 300 -31.10 -6.56 7.52
CA SER A 300 -32.22 -5.71 7.98
C SER A 300 -32.53 -4.60 6.97
N TRP A 301 -31.49 -3.87 6.54
CA TRP A 301 -31.63 -2.78 5.58
C TRP A 301 -32.21 -3.25 4.23
N LEU A 302 -31.76 -4.41 3.73
CA LEU A 302 -32.32 -4.99 2.49
C LEU A 302 -33.76 -5.49 2.65
N ALA A 303 -34.21 -5.77 3.86
CA ALA A 303 -35.60 -6.13 4.15
C ALA A 303 -36.51 -4.89 4.29
N GLY A 304 -35.98 -3.67 4.11
CA GLY A 304 -36.75 -2.42 4.14
C GLY A 304 -36.67 -1.67 5.46
N ASP A 305 -35.88 -2.13 6.43
CA ASP A 305 -35.67 -1.42 7.69
C ASP A 305 -34.73 -0.21 7.49
N SER A 306 -35.31 0.98 7.38
CA SER A 306 -34.57 2.23 7.27
C SER A 306 -33.88 2.65 8.57
N ALA A 307 -34.21 2.03 9.71
CA ALA A 307 -33.58 2.29 11.00
C ALA A 307 -32.34 1.41 11.25
N ALA A 308 -32.03 0.47 10.33
CA ALA A 308 -30.86 -0.39 10.45
C ALA A 308 -29.55 0.41 10.62
N VAL A 309 -28.87 0.19 11.74
CA VAL A 309 -27.59 0.85 12.06
C VAL A 309 -26.43 -0.08 11.71
N PHE A 310 -25.56 0.38 10.80
CA PHE A 310 -24.34 -0.34 10.43
C PHE A 310 -23.21 -0.09 11.45
N PRO A 311 -22.30 -1.04 11.65
CA PRO A 311 -21.20 -0.87 12.61
C PRO A 311 -20.22 0.22 12.17
N ALA A 312 -19.58 0.87 13.15
CA ALA A 312 -18.55 1.89 12.93
C ALA A 312 -17.47 1.42 11.97
N GLY A 313 -17.00 2.31 11.11
CA GLY A 313 -16.07 1.98 10.02
C GLY A 313 -16.72 1.41 8.76
N THR A 314 -18.06 1.36 8.69
CA THR A 314 -18.79 1.18 7.43
C THR A 314 -18.56 2.37 6.49
N TYR A 315 -17.77 2.16 5.43
CA TYR A 315 -17.39 3.21 4.49
C TYR A 315 -18.34 3.33 3.29
N TRP A 316 -18.42 2.31 2.45
CA TRP A 316 -19.04 2.43 1.11
C TRP A 316 -20.54 2.74 1.18
N LEU A 317 -21.29 1.98 1.99
CA LEU A 317 -22.73 2.20 2.13
C LEU A 317 -23.05 3.54 2.79
N ARG A 318 -22.22 3.99 3.73
CA ARG A 318 -22.37 5.32 4.34
C ARG A 318 -22.27 6.41 3.28
N ARG A 319 -21.23 6.34 2.45
CA ARG A 319 -20.91 7.38 1.47
C ARG A 319 -21.86 7.40 0.27
N PHE A 320 -22.29 6.24 -0.21
CA PHE A 320 -23.01 6.14 -1.49
C PHE A 320 -24.47 5.70 -1.37
N ALA A 321 -24.87 5.13 -0.24
CA ALA A 321 -26.24 4.69 0.00
C ALA A 321 -26.91 5.40 1.21
N GLY A 322 -26.19 6.31 1.88
CA GLY A 322 -26.73 7.12 2.98
C GLY A 322 -27.15 6.33 4.22
N VAL A 323 -26.61 5.12 4.43
CA VAL A 323 -27.01 4.31 5.58
C VAL A 323 -26.53 4.92 6.90
N THR A 324 -27.33 4.73 7.96
CA THR A 324 -26.95 5.11 9.32
C THR A 324 -25.80 4.23 9.80
N VAL A 325 -24.77 4.84 10.39
CA VAL A 325 -23.59 4.14 10.92
C VAL A 325 -23.38 4.53 12.38
N ALA A 326 -23.09 3.55 13.22
CA ALA A 326 -22.75 3.75 14.62
C ALA A 326 -21.52 4.68 14.75
N PRO A 327 -21.47 5.52 15.79
CA PRO A 327 -20.31 6.37 16.05
C PRO A 327 -19.07 5.50 16.28
N HIS A 328 -17.89 6.04 15.95
CA HIS A 328 -16.64 5.38 16.35
C HIS A 328 -16.55 5.39 17.89
N PRO A 329 -16.17 4.26 18.51
CA PRO A 329 -15.91 4.26 19.94
C PRO A 329 -14.84 5.32 20.24
N ILE A 330 -15.11 6.15 21.24
CA ILE A 330 -14.15 7.13 21.73
C ILE A 330 -13.02 6.33 22.40
N CYS A 331 -11.81 6.45 21.86
CA CYS A 331 -10.61 5.85 22.44
C CYS A 331 -10.07 6.71 23.58
#